data_AF-A0A1L9SDT5-F1
#
_entry.id   AF-A0A1L9SDT5-F1
#
_cell.length_a   1.000
_cell.length_b   1.000
_cell.length_c   1.000
_cell.angle_alpha   90.00
_cell.angle_beta   90.00
_cell.angle_gamma   90.00
#
_symmetry.space_group_name_H-M   'P 1'
#
loop_
_entity.id
_entity.type
_entity.pdbx_description
1 polymer ?
#
loop_
_entity_poly.entity_id
_entity_poly.type
_entity_poly.pdbx_seq_one_letter_code
_entity_poly.pdbx_strand_id
1 'polypeptide(L)'
;MRPFRRPAIAVQPSYAHPRLQSRSVSVIHTDPLPASHVQSPLSPLSERSEDIPPPPPPPVTTTPAAAHATVDDLISSLPLVQSLRRNKAYTESRPHLTMASTLKATHFVAGALTSTGKVSVPPYMFSTKHSSPSSPSSVISIFHVGAHLCGHPGYVHGGLLTVLFDEVFARCVSACFPSGLGMTANLNVDFRKPATPDRVYVLRASVTKVEGRKAWVQGTMDCLVGGITGEGVMVAEAKALFVEPKFAESMVPLYKA
;
A
#
# COMPACT_ATOMS: atom_id res chain seq x y z
N MET A 1 -69.13 -20.88 -14.06
CA MET A 1 -68.61 -20.25 -12.83
C MET A 1 -68.26 -21.33 -11.83
N ARG A 2 -66.96 -21.58 -11.61
CA ARG A 2 -66.43 -22.49 -10.58
C ARG A 2 -65.64 -21.65 -9.58
N PRO A 3 -65.75 -21.85 -8.25
CA PRO A 3 -65.11 -20.98 -7.29
C PRO A 3 -63.60 -21.23 -7.22
N PHE A 4 -62.86 -20.12 -7.20
CA PHE A 4 -61.42 -20.02 -7.04
C PHE A 4 -61.00 -20.59 -5.67
N ARG A 5 -60.27 -21.72 -5.64
CA ARG A 5 -59.61 -22.20 -4.41
C ARG A 5 -58.31 -21.44 -4.21
N ARG A 6 -58.19 -20.70 -3.11
CA ARG A 6 -56.92 -20.10 -2.65
C ARG A 6 -55.95 -21.23 -2.27
N PRO A 7 -54.65 -21.16 -2.62
CA PRO A 7 -53.66 -22.07 -2.09
C PRO A 7 -53.37 -21.74 -0.62
N ALA A 8 -53.23 -22.79 0.20
CA ALA A 8 -52.89 -22.69 1.62
C ALA A 8 -51.45 -22.14 1.79
N ILE A 9 -51.30 -21.15 2.67
CA ILE A 9 -49.99 -20.64 3.10
C ILE A 9 -49.38 -21.70 4.02
N ALA A 10 -48.29 -22.33 3.58
CA ALA A 10 -47.49 -23.20 4.42
C ALA A 10 -46.73 -22.35 5.46
N VAL A 11 -47.05 -22.53 6.73
CA VAL A 11 -46.30 -21.97 7.86
C VAL A 11 -44.97 -22.72 7.93
N GLN A 12 -43.85 -22.01 7.75
CA GLN A 12 -42.52 -22.57 7.96
C GLN A 12 -42.29 -22.91 9.44
N PRO A 13 -41.69 -24.07 9.78
CA PRO A 13 -41.30 -24.33 11.16
C PRO A 13 -40.11 -23.45 11.54
N SER A 14 -40.19 -22.78 12.68
CA SER A 14 -39.09 -21.98 13.24
C SER A 14 -37.91 -22.90 13.59
N TYR A 15 -36.76 -22.68 12.96
CA TYR A 15 -35.52 -23.32 13.37
C TYR A 15 -35.06 -22.70 14.70
N ALA A 16 -35.07 -23.50 15.77
CA ALA A 16 -34.44 -23.14 17.02
C ALA A 16 -32.91 -23.21 16.87
N HIS A 17 -32.21 -22.11 17.15
CA HIS A 17 -30.76 -22.10 17.26
C HIS A 17 -30.30 -22.92 18.48
N PRO A 18 -29.37 -23.88 18.35
CA PRO A 18 -28.77 -24.50 19.53
C PRO A 18 -27.84 -23.51 20.24
N ARG A 19 -28.10 -23.28 21.53
CA ARG A 19 -27.21 -22.51 22.42
C ARG A 19 -25.85 -23.21 22.49
N LEU A 20 -24.79 -22.51 22.09
CA LEU A 20 -23.42 -22.90 22.42
C LEU A 20 -23.22 -22.80 23.94
N GLN A 21 -23.09 -23.95 24.59
CA GLN A 21 -22.62 -24.04 25.98
C GLN A 21 -21.12 -23.69 26.00
N SER A 22 -20.74 -22.68 26.79
CA SER A 22 -19.34 -22.40 27.09
C SER A 22 -18.76 -23.56 27.89
N ARG A 23 -17.86 -24.34 27.30
CA ARG A 23 -17.03 -25.29 28.04
C ARG A 23 -15.72 -24.63 28.42
N SER A 24 -15.64 -24.19 29.68
CA SER A 24 -14.37 -23.93 30.36
C SER A 24 -13.71 -25.29 30.62
N VAL A 25 -12.48 -25.48 30.13
CA VAL A 25 -11.66 -26.63 30.50
C VAL A 25 -10.33 -26.10 31.02
N SER A 26 -10.20 -26.13 32.34
CA SER A 26 -8.94 -26.01 33.07
C SER A 26 -8.29 -27.39 33.11
N VAL A 27 -7.03 -27.53 32.68
CA VAL A 27 -6.20 -28.68 33.08
C VAL A 27 -4.85 -28.14 33.52
N ILE A 28 -4.64 -28.25 34.83
CA ILE A 28 -3.36 -28.14 35.52
C ILE A 28 -2.66 -29.48 35.35
N HIS A 29 -1.43 -29.48 34.86
CA HIS A 29 -0.50 -30.57 35.11
C HIS A 29 0.82 -29.96 35.58
N THR A 30 1.09 -30.14 36.87
CA THR A 30 2.33 -29.83 37.56
C THR A 30 3.18 -31.10 37.61
N ASP A 31 4.44 -31.01 37.19
CA ASP A 31 5.52 -31.78 37.82
C ASP A 31 6.83 -30.97 37.80
N PRO A 32 7.71 -31.13 38.82
CA PRO A 32 8.69 -30.12 39.21
C PRO A 32 10.07 -30.32 38.56
N LEU A 33 10.75 -29.22 38.26
CA LEU A 33 12.18 -29.19 37.91
C LEU A 33 13.05 -28.87 39.14
N PRO A 34 14.27 -29.44 39.26
CA PRO A 34 15.10 -29.31 40.44
C PRO A 34 15.81 -27.95 40.51
N ALA A 35 15.84 -27.39 41.71
CA ALA A 35 16.53 -26.14 42.03
C ALA A 35 18.06 -26.32 41.99
N SER A 36 18.74 -25.52 41.18
CA SER A 36 20.15 -25.19 41.39
C SER A 36 20.27 -23.68 41.60
N HIS A 37 20.68 -23.32 42.81
CA HIS A 37 20.99 -21.96 43.22
C HIS A 37 22.23 -21.45 42.48
N VAL A 38 22.08 -20.39 41.70
CA VAL A 38 23.14 -19.42 41.45
C VAL A 38 22.51 -18.03 41.54
N GLN A 39 22.71 -17.38 42.68
CA GLN A 39 22.24 -16.03 42.97
C GLN A 39 23.28 -15.05 42.40
N SER A 40 22.93 -14.31 41.36
CA SER A 40 23.72 -13.16 40.86
C SER A 40 23.06 -11.86 41.35
N PRO A 41 23.80 -10.90 41.92
CA PRO A 41 23.19 -9.69 42.46
C PRO A 41 22.74 -8.74 41.33
N LEU A 42 21.46 -8.35 41.38
CA LEU A 42 20.88 -7.29 40.55
C LEU A 42 21.49 -5.95 40.97
N SER A 43 22.10 -5.26 40.02
CA SER A 43 22.49 -3.84 40.17
C SER A 43 21.27 -2.94 39.90
N PRO A 44 21.10 -1.82 40.62
CA PRO A 44 19.96 -0.94 40.42
C PRO A 44 20.03 -0.24 39.04
N LEU A 45 18.90 -0.27 38.33
CA LEU A 45 18.69 0.47 37.08
C LEU A 45 18.73 1.98 37.38
N SER A 46 19.78 2.64 36.90
CA SER A 46 19.84 4.10 36.81
C SER A 46 18.75 4.57 35.85
N GLU A 47 17.83 5.40 36.33
CA GLU A 47 16.90 6.15 35.49
C GLU A 47 17.71 7.02 34.52
N ARG A 48 17.73 6.67 33.24
CA ARG A 48 18.06 7.61 32.17
C ARG A 48 16.74 8.20 31.69
N SER A 49 16.53 9.47 31.99
CA SER A 49 15.57 10.31 31.30
C SER A 49 15.91 10.32 29.81
N GLU A 50 15.11 9.64 29.00
CA GLU A 50 15.17 9.75 27.55
C GLU A 50 14.60 11.10 27.12
N ASP A 51 15.40 11.78 26.29
CA ASP A 51 15.16 13.09 25.69
C ASP A 51 14.04 12.96 24.63
N ILE A 52 12.79 13.20 25.04
CA ILE A 52 11.64 13.23 24.13
C ILE A 52 11.73 14.53 23.31
N PRO A 53 11.81 14.48 21.97
CA PRO A 53 11.79 15.70 21.17
C PRO A 53 10.46 16.44 21.34
N PRO A 54 10.47 17.78 21.43
CA PRO A 54 9.25 18.56 21.65
C PRO A 54 8.27 18.39 20.48
N PRO A 55 6.96 18.54 20.74
CA PRO A 55 5.94 18.49 19.69
C PRO A 55 6.18 19.59 18.64
N PRO A 56 5.83 19.33 17.37
CA PRO A 56 5.96 20.34 16.31
C PRO A 56 5.08 21.57 16.63
N PRO A 57 5.52 22.79 16.25
CA PRO A 57 4.76 24.00 16.49
C PRO A 57 3.42 23.99 15.74
N PRO A 58 2.40 24.73 16.23
CA PRO A 58 1.11 24.86 15.54
C PRO A 58 1.28 25.46 14.14
N PRO A 59 0.37 25.16 13.20
CA PRO A 59 0.47 25.62 11.83
C PRO A 59 0.50 27.15 11.76
N VAL A 60 1.62 27.69 11.27
CA VAL A 60 1.78 29.12 10.99
C VAL A 60 0.77 29.50 9.91
N THR A 61 -0.08 30.47 10.20
CA THR A 61 -1.00 31.07 9.24
C THR A 61 -0.19 31.89 8.23
N THR A 62 0.15 31.29 7.09
CA THR A 62 0.83 32.00 6.00
C THR A 62 -0.16 32.77 5.14
N THR A 63 0.04 34.09 5.06
CA THR A 63 -0.59 35.04 4.12
C THR A 63 -0.32 34.63 2.66
N PRO A 64 -1.28 34.79 1.72
CA PRO A 64 -1.17 34.24 0.37
C PRO A 64 -0.36 35.15 -0.55
N ALA A 65 0.84 34.73 -0.94
CA ALA A 65 1.65 35.42 -1.94
C ALA A 65 2.57 34.46 -2.73
N ALA A 66 1.98 33.73 -3.67
CA ALA A 66 2.55 33.22 -4.92
C ALA A 66 1.43 32.45 -5.63
N ALA A 67 1.37 32.45 -6.97
CA ALA A 67 0.47 31.55 -7.70
C ALA A 67 0.63 30.13 -7.14
N HIS A 68 -0.42 29.60 -6.49
CA HIS A 68 -0.31 28.33 -5.77
C HIS A 68 -0.08 27.21 -6.79
N ALA A 69 1.18 26.82 -6.98
CA ALA A 69 1.54 25.66 -7.78
C ALA A 69 0.72 24.47 -7.26
N THR A 70 0.01 23.79 -8.15
CA THR A 70 -0.75 22.60 -7.76
C THR A 70 0.21 21.49 -7.35
N VAL A 71 -0.29 20.47 -6.64
CA VAL A 71 0.52 19.28 -6.34
C VAL A 71 0.99 18.59 -7.63
N ASP A 72 0.20 18.65 -8.70
CA ASP A 72 0.61 18.15 -10.02
C ASP A 72 1.79 18.95 -10.60
N ASP A 73 1.75 20.29 -10.52
CA ASP A 73 2.86 21.15 -10.97
C ASP A 73 4.12 20.92 -10.13
N LEU A 74 3.96 20.74 -8.82
CA LEU A 74 5.03 20.40 -7.89
C LEU A 74 5.71 19.10 -8.30
N ILE A 75 4.97 18.01 -8.49
CA ILE A 75 5.55 16.72 -8.87
C ILE A 75 6.17 16.80 -10.28
N SER A 76 5.47 17.42 -11.23
CA SER A 76 5.92 17.55 -12.61
C SER A 76 7.25 18.30 -12.73
N SER A 77 7.50 19.29 -11.84
CA SER A 77 8.73 20.08 -11.82
C SER A 77 9.91 19.41 -11.10
N LEU A 78 9.72 18.27 -10.43
CA LEU A 78 10.81 17.57 -9.73
C LEU A 78 11.97 17.21 -10.68
N PRO A 79 13.24 17.43 -10.27
CA PRO A 79 14.40 17.04 -11.08
C PRO A 79 14.38 15.57 -11.48
N LEU A 80 13.91 14.69 -10.58
CA LEU A 80 13.71 13.27 -10.86
C LEU A 80 12.74 13.05 -12.03
N VAL A 81 11.54 13.64 -11.97
CA VAL A 81 10.51 13.49 -13.01
C VAL A 81 11.02 14.02 -14.35
N GLN A 82 11.68 15.16 -14.34
CA GLN A 82 12.29 15.74 -15.54
C GLN A 82 13.41 14.85 -16.12
N SER A 83 14.22 14.21 -15.26
CA SER A 83 15.24 13.26 -15.70
C SER A 83 14.64 11.99 -16.31
N LEU A 84 13.55 11.47 -15.75
CA LEU A 84 12.86 10.29 -16.26
C LEU A 84 12.23 10.57 -17.63
N ARG A 85 11.62 11.74 -17.83
CA ARG A 85 11.08 12.18 -19.13
C ARG A 85 12.14 12.27 -20.23
N ARG A 86 13.38 12.64 -19.89
CA ARG A 86 14.49 12.68 -20.85
C ARG A 86 15.06 11.29 -21.16
N ASN A 87 14.84 10.31 -20.29
CA ASN A 87 15.37 8.97 -20.47
C ASN A 87 14.41 8.10 -21.30
N LYS A 88 14.82 7.82 -22.54
CA LYS A 88 14.02 7.03 -23.51
C LYS A 88 13.75 5.58 -23.10
N ALA A 89 14.41 5.06 -22.05
CA ALA A 89 14.11 3.74 -21.51
C ALA A 89 12.77 3.70 -20.75
N TYR A 90 12.28 4.85 -20.28
CA TYR A 90 11.05 4.96 -19.52
C TYR A 90 9.89 5.46 -20.37
N THR A 91 8.72 4.88 -20.16
CA THR A 91 7.43 5.40 -20.65
C THR A 91 6.67 5.99 -19.47
N GLU A 92 6.31 7.27 -19.55
CA GLU A 92 5.43 7.94 -18.58
C GLU A 92 3.96 7.52 -18.80
N SER A 93 3.24 7.27 -17.72
CA SER A 93 1.81 6.96 -17.73
C SER A 93 1.10 7.42 -16.44
N ARG A 94 -0.22 7.58 -16.52
CA ARG A 94 -1.10 7.98 -15.40
C ARG A 94 -2.36 7.08 -15.37
N PRO A 95 -2.26 5.78 -14.99
CA PRO A 95 -3.35 4.81 -15.20
C PRO A 95 -4.68 5.19 -14.51
N HIS A 96 -4.63 5.84 -13.35
CA HIS A 96 -5.83 6.28 -12.63
C HIS A 96 -6.62 7.40 -13.33
N LEU A 97 -6.01 8.11 -14.31
CA LEU A 97 -6.71 9.08 -15.15
C LEU A 97 -7.43 8.41 -16.32
N THR A 98 -6.94 7.27 -16.80
CA THR A 98 -7.50 6.55 -17.95
C THR A 98 -8.53 5.50 -17.56
N MET A 99 -8.69 5.25 -16.26
CA MET A 99 -9.66 4.29 -15.73
C MET A 99 -11.10 4.81 -15.86
N ALA A 100 -12.03 3.94 -16.29
CA ALA A 100 -13.44 4.30 -16.41
C ALA A 100 -14.04 4.74 -15.06
N SER A 101 -14.89 5.76 -15.07
CA SER A 101 -15.46 6.36 -13.84
C SER A 101 -16.25 5.35 -13.00
N THR A 102 -16.96 4.42 -13.64
CA THR A 102 -17.72 3.35 -12.97
C THR A 102 -16.81 2.38 -12.21
N LEU A 103 -15.66 2.01 -12.79
CA LEU A 103 -14.64 1.20 -12.11
C LEU A 103 -13.93 2.00 -11.02
N LYS A 104 -13.67 3.29 -11.27
CA LYS A 104 -13.03 4.18 -10.29
C LYS A 104 -13.84 4.33 -9.00
N ALA A 105 -15.17 4.36 -9.10
CA ALA A 105 -16.05 4.48 -7.94
C ALA A 105 -15.89 3.32 -6.93
N THR A 106 -15.48 2.14 -7.38
CA THR A 106 -15.32 0.94 -6.54
C THR A 106 -13.86 0.49 -6.41
N HIS A 107 -12.92 1.18 -7.07
CA HIS A 107 -11.50 0.86 -6.99
C HIS A 107 -10.89 1.37 -5.68
N PHE A 108 -10.15 0.51 -4.99
CA PHE A 108 -9.62 0.83 -3.66
C PHE A 108 -8.69 2.06 -3.67
N VAL A 109 -7.65 2.07 -4.53
CA VAL A 109 -6.69 3.19 -4.51
C VAL A 109 -7.17 4.40 -5.29
N ALA A 110 -7.40 4.23 -6.61
CA ALA A 110 -7.89 5.29 -7.49
C ALA A 110 -9.25 5.91 -7.09
N GLY A 111 -10.06 5.20 -6.30
CA GLY A 111 -11.32 5.68 -5.73
C GLY A 111 -11.16 6.03 -4.25
N ALA A 112 -11.33 5.05 -3.38
CA ALA A 112 -11.49 5.27 -1.94
C ALA A 112 -10.34 6.03 -1.26
N LEU A 113 -9.10 5.84 -1.74
CA LEU A 113 -7.90 6.48 -1.19
C LEU A 113 -7.47 7.76 -1.93
N THR A 114 -8.17 8.14 -3.01
CA THR A 114 -7.82 9.32 -3.82
C THR A 114 -8.84 10.43 -3.60
N SER A 115 -8.43 11.50 -2.91
CA SER A 115 -9.21 12.73 -2.75
C SER A 115 -8.31 13.83 -2.15
N THR A 116 -8.83 15.06 -2.04
CA THR A 116 -8.17 16.12 -1.26
C THR A 116 -7.81 15.62 0.15
N GLY A 117 -6.56 15.84 0.56
CA GLY A 117 -6.01 15.39 1.84
C GLY A 117 -5.63 13.91 1.92
N LYS A 118 -5.90 13.08 0.91
CA LYS A 118 -5.49 11.65 0.85
C LYS A 118 -4.33 11.47 -0.14
N VAL A 119 -4.33 10.43 -0.99
CA VAL A 119 -3.51 10.43 -2.21
C VAL A 119 -4.09 11.53 -3.12
N SER A 120 -3.43 12.67 -3.18
CA SER A 120 -4.10 13.92 -3.61
C SER A 120 -4.16 14.10 -5.12
N VAL A 121 -3.28 13.43 -5.86
CA VAL A 121 -3.27 13.41 -7.32
C VAL A 121 -3.04 11.98 -7.81
N PRO A 122 -3.60 11.60 -8.99
CA PRO A 122 -3.26 10.36 -9.66
C PRO A 122 -1.74 10.19 -9.76
N PRO A 123 -1.17 9.02 -9.43
CA PRO A 123 0.26 8.84 -9.39
C PRO A 123 0.89 8.94 -10.78
N TYR A 124 2.06 9.57 -10.85
CA TYR A 124 2.93 9.48 -12.03
C TYR A 124 3.65 8.14 -12.01
N MET A 125 3.64 7.42 -13.13
CA MET A 125 4.35 6.15 -13.25
C MET A 125 5.28 6.18 -14.47
N PHE A 126 6.53 5.80 -14.27
CA PHE A 126 7.54 5.64 -15.30
C PHE A 126 7.96 4.18 -15.35
N SER A 127 7.68 3.49 -16.45
CA SER A 127 7.92 2.05 -16.59
C SER A 127 8.93 1.74 -17.68
N THR A 128 9.82 0.79 -17.45
CA THR A 128 10.65 0.19 -18.50
C THR A 128 9.95 -1.05 -19.08
N LYS A 129 10.30 -1.41 -20.33
CA LYS A 129 9.84 -2.68 -20.91
C LYS A 129 10.59 -3.85 -20.26
N HIS A 130 9.90 -4.98 -20.09
CA HIS A 130 10.58 -6.25 -19.91
C HIS A 130 11.12 -6.72 -21.27
N SER A 131 12.44 -6.83 -21.40
CA SER A 131 13.07 -7.22 -22.68
C SER A 131 13.84 -8.53 -22.61
N SER A 132 14.36 -8.87 -21.42
CA SER A 132 15.17 -10.06 -21.17
C SER A 132 15.24 -10.32 -19.66
N PRO A 133 15.56 -11.55 -19.20
CA PRO A 133 15.94 -11.80 -17.82
C PRO A 133 17.06 -10.88 -17.30
N SER A 134 17.99 -10.45 -18.17
CA SER A 134 19.08 -9.52 -17.83
C SER A 134 18.66 -8.04 -17.79
N SER A 135 17.46 -7.74 -18.28
CA SER A 135 16.88 -6.39 -18.38
C SER A 135 15.42 -6.43 -17.91
N PRO A 136 15.19 -6.65 -16.60
CA PRO A 136 13.87 -6.81 -16.05
C PRO A 136 13.05 -5.52 -16.13
N SER A 137 11.72 -5.67 -16.06
CA SER A 137 10.81 -4.53 -15.90
C SER A 137 11.10 -3.79 -14.60
N SER A 138 11.02 -2.47 -14.64
CA SER A 138 11.11 -1.59 -13.49
C SER A 138 10.06 -0.49 -13.58
N VAL A 139 9.60 -0.01 -12.43
CA VAL A 139 8.64 1.08 -12.33
C VAL A 139 9.10 2.06 -11.27
N ILE A 140 9.05 3.35 -11.59
CA ILE A 140 9.17 4.43 -10.62
C ILE A 140 7.81 5.12 -10.55
N SER A 141 7.19 5.12 -9.38
CA SER A 141 5.91 5.78 -9.12
C SER A 141 6.09 6.94 -8.16
N ILE A 142 5.43 8.06 -8.43
CA ILE A 142 5.48 9.26 -7.60
C ILE A 142 4.07 9.59 -7.11
N PHE A 143 3.94 9.69 -5.79
CA PHE A 143 2.69 9.97 -5.08
C PHE A 143 2.83 11.26 -4.28
N HIS A 144 1.74 11.97 -4.08
CA HIS A 144 1.62 12.90 -2.95
C HIS A 144 0.60 12.34 -1.97
N VAL A 145 1.00 12.28 -0.69
CA VAL A 145 0.18 11.71 0.39
C VAL A 145 -0.12 12.82 1.39
N GLY A 146 -1.41 13.14 1.57
CA GLY A 146 -1.89 14.12 2.55
C GLY A 146 -2.24 13.52 3.91
N ALA A 147 -2.70 14.38 4.83
CA ALA A 147 -2.94 14.06 6.24
C ALA A 147 -4.14 13.14 6.55
N HIS A 148 -5.09 12.95 5.64
CA HIS A 148 -6.31 12.15 5.88
C HIS A 148 -6.10 10.63 5.76
N LEU A 149 -4.86 10.18 5.57
CA LEU A 149 -4.47 8.77 5.60
C LEU A 149 -3.43 8.49 6.70
N CYS A 150 -3.42 9.32 7.73
CA CYS A 150 -2.62 9.09 8.93
C CYS A 150 -3.20 7.97 9.80
N GLY A 151 -2.30 7.25 10.48
CA GLY A 151 -2.67 6.28 11.52
C GLY A 151 -2.60 6.91 12.90
N HIS A 152 -1.39 7.33 13.29
CA HIS A 152 -1.17 8.22 14.43
C HIS A 152 -1.13 9.67 13.93
N PRO A 153 -1.59 10.68 14.71
CA PRO A 153 -1.46 12.08 14.34
C PRO A 153 -0.05 12.44 13.86
N GLY A 154 0.06 13.02 12.66
CA GLY A 154 1.35 13.39 12.06
C GLY A 154 2.11 12.26 11.34
N TYR A 155 1.60 11.02 11.34
CA TYR A 155 2.25 9.88 10.68
C TYR A 155 1.30 9.14 9.75
N VAL A 156 1.70 8.99 8.49
CA VAL A 156 0.99 8.21 7.48
C VAL A 156 0.84 6.77 7.97
N HIS A 157 -0.36 6.21 7.84
CA HIS A 157 -0.62 4.85 8.27
C HIS A 157 0.25 3.85 7.50
N GLY A 158 0.97 2.96 8.20
CA GLY A 158 1.86 1.96 7.57
C GLY A 158 1.15 1.11 6.50
N GLY A 159 -0.11 0.76 6.75
CA GLY A 159 -0.96 0.08 5.78
C GLY A 159 -1.17 0.82 4.45
N LEU A 160 -1.13 2.16 4.42
CA LEU A 160 -1.14 2.89 3.14
C LEU A 160 0.12 2.60 2.34
N LEU A 161 1.30 2.65 2.97
CA LEU A 161 2.56 2.38 2.28
C LEU A 161 2.56 0.96 1.71
N THR A 162 2.05 -0.01 2.47
CA THR A 162 1.84 -1.38 2.00
C THR A 162 0.95 -1.45 0.76
N VAL A 163 -0.16 -0.71 0.75
CA VAL A 163 -1.08 -0.63 -0.40
C VAL A 163 -0.40 -0.01 -1.63
N LEU A 164 0.40 1.05 -1.44
CA LEU A 164 1.14 1.67 -2.54
C LEU A 164 2.22 0.73 -3.11
N PHE A 165 2.89 -0.06 -2.27
CA PHE A 165 3.78 -1.12 -2.75
C PHE A 165 3.02 -2.15 -3.58
N ASP A 166 1.89 -2.66 -3.08
CA ASP A 166 1.07 -3.64 -3.80
C ASP A 166 0.67 -3.15 -5.20
N GLU A 167 0.15 -1.92 -5.29
CA GLU A 167 -0.28 -1.31 -6.56
C GLU A 167 0.87 -1.18 -7.57
N VAL A 168 2.01 -0.63 -7.14
CA VAL A 168 3.15 -0.40 -8.04
C VAL A 168 3.82 -1.71 -8.43
N PHE A 169 3.89 -2.67 -7.50
CA PHE A 169 4.44 -3.99 -7.78
C PHE A 169 3.57 -4.75 -8.77
N ALA A 170 2.24 -4.72 -8.63
CA ALA A 170 1.31 -5.31 -9.59
C ALA A 170 1.55 -4.73 -11.00
N ARG A 171 1.72 -3.41 -11.09
CA ARG A 171 2.05 -2.75 -12.37
C ARG A 171 3.42 -3.18 -12.89
N CYS A 172 4.43 -3.28 -12.03
CA CYS A 172 5.78 -3.65 -12.42
C CYS A 172 5.86 -5.07 -12.99
N VAL A 173 5.18 -6.04 -12.36
CA VAL A 173 5.16 -7.45 -12.81
C VAL A 173 4.22 -7.66 -13.99
N SER A 174 3.22 -6.78 -14.22
CA SER A 174 2.28 -6.93 -15.34
C SER A 174 2.98 -7.07 -16.69
N ALA A 175 4.10 -6.38 -16.88
CA ALA A 175 4.92 -6.44 -18.10
C ALA A 175 5.61 -7.80 -18.33
N CYS A 176 5.62 -8.68 -17.32
CA CYS A 176 6.22 -10.01 -17.38
C CYS A 176 5.19 -11.13 -17.63
N PHE A 177 3.89 -10.82 -17.60
CA PHE A 177 2.82 -11.81 -17.77
C PHE A 177 2.15 -11.66 -19.14
N PRO A 178 1.92 -12.76 -19.89
CA PRO A 178 1.20 -12.72 -21.16
C PRO A 178 -0.17 -12.05 -21.07
N SER A 179 -0.93 -12.29 -20.00
CA SER A 179 -2.23 -11.65 -19.77
C SER A 179 -2.14 -10.19 -19.35
N GLY A 180 -0.95 -9.71 -18.97
CA GLY A 180 -0.76 -8.40 -18.36
C GLY A 180 -1.31 -8.29 -16.93
N LEU A 181 -1.69 -9.40 -16.29
CA LEU A 181 -2.30 -9.41 -14.95
C LEU A 181 -1.50 -10.26 -13.95
N GLY A 182 -1.22 -9.68 -12.79
CA GLY A 182 -0.62 -10.36 -11.65
C GLY A 182 -1.45 -10.15 -10.40
N MET A 183 -1.69 -11.20 -9.64
CA MET A 183 -2.30 -11.12 -8.31
C MET A 183 -1.25 -11.36 -7.22
N THR A 184 -1.35 -10.59 -6.15
CA THR A 184 -0.43 -10.69 -5.00
C THR A 184 -0.63 -12.02 -4.28
N ALA A 185 0.42 -12.83 -4.21
CA ALA A 185 0.43 -14.06 -3.40
C ALA A 185 1.15 -13.85 -2.06
N ASN A 186 2.16 -12.98 -2.03
CA ASN A 186 2.83 -12.55 -0.81
C ASN A 186 3.33 -11.12 -0.96
N LEU A 187 3.23 -10.34 0.10
CA LEU A 187 3.82 -9.02 0.24
C LEU A 187 4.43 -8.91 1.63
N ASN A 188 5.72 -8.60 1.69
CA ASN A 188 6.46 -8.34 2.91
C ASN A 188 7.02 -6.91 2.84
N VAL A 189 6.76 -6.11 3.88
CA VAL A 189 7.16 -4.70 3.96
C VAL A 189 7.92 -4.47 5.25
N ASP A 190 9.13 -3.95 5.13
CA ASP A 190 9.93 -3.46 6.25
C ASP A 190 9.78 -1.94 6.35
N PHE A 191 9.28 -1.46 7.48
CA PHE A 191 9.22 -0.03 7.77
C PHE A 191 10.55 0.43 8.39
N ARG A 192 11.20 1.39 7.75
CA ARG A 192 12.55 1.86 8.10
C ARG A 192 12.54 3.15 8.89
N LYS A 193 11.66 4.10 8.53
CA LYS A 193 11.49 5.39 9.20
C LYS A 193 10.03 5.83 9.18
N PRO A 194 9.58 6.67 10.12
CA PRO A 194 8.23 7.19 10.11
C PRO A 194 7.93 7.98 8.83
N ALA A 195 6.78 7.71 8.22
CA ALA A 195 6.28 8.44 7.07
C ALA A 195 5.37 9.60 7.54
N THR A 196 5.59 10.81 7.04
CA THR A 196 4.86 12.02 7.43
C THR A 196 3.95 12.52 6.29
N PRO A 197 2.75 13.06 6.57
CA PRO A 197 1.83 13.53 5.56
C PRO A 197 2.29 14.83 4.87
N ASP A 198 1.55 15.22 3.84
CA ASP A 198 1.75 16.41 3.00
C ASP A 198 3.13 16.44 2.35
N ARG A 199 3.54 15.27 1.82
CA ARG A 199 4.84 15.06 1.19
C ARG A 199 4.71 14.25 -0.09
N VAL A 200 5.73 14.39 -0.93
CA VAL A 200 5.92 13.55 -2.11
C VAL A 200 6.68 12.28 -1.72
N TYR A 201 6.19 11.15 -2.19
CA TYR A 201 6.81 9.84 -2.04
C TYR A 201 7.21 9.28 -3.39
N VAL A 202 8.41 8.71 -3.46
CA VAL A 202 8.96 8.07 -4.66
C VAL A 202 9.12 6.59 -4.37
N LEU A 203 8.39 5.74 -5.09
CA LEU A 203 8.48 4.30 -5.00
C LEU A 203 9.22 3.76 -6.23
N ARG A 204 10.31 3.01 -6.00
CA ARG A 204 11.08 2.36 -7.07
C ARG A 204 10.92 0.86 -6.96
N ALA A 205 10.48 0.21 -8.02
CA ALA A 205 10.25 -1.22 -8.08
C ALA A 205 11.02 -1.85 -9.25
N SER A 206 11.51 -3.07 -9.06
CA SER A 206 12.14 -3.86 -10.11
C SER A 206 11.85 -5.35 -9.92
N VAL A 207 11.51 -6.01 -11.03
CA VAL A 207 11.34 -7.47 -11.06
C VAL A 207 12.70 -8.11 -10.88
N THR A 208 12.80 -9.05 -9.94
CA THR A 208 14.05 -9.75 -9.63
C THR A 208 14.11 -11.14 -10.26
N LYS A 209 12.95 -11.76 -10.51
CA LYS A 209 12.84 -13.13 -11.01
C LYS A 209 11.48 -13.38 -11.65
N VAL A 210 11.45 -14.18 -12.72
CA VAL A 210 10.21 -14.69 -13.34
C VAL A 210 10.36 -16.19 -13.57
N GLU A 211 9.37 -16.98 -13.14
CA GLU A 211 9.32 -18.43 -13.35
C GLU A 211 7.89 -18.87 -13.68
N GLY A 212 7.63 -19.15 -14.96
CA GLY A 212 6.29 -19.48 -15.44
C GLY A 212 5.29 -18.38 -15.06
N ARG A 213 4.27 -18.72 -14.26
CA ARG A 213 3.24 -17.79 -13.79
C ARG A 213 3.64 -16.96 -12.58
N LYS A 214 4.89 -17.04 -12.10
CA LYS A 214 5.35 -16.38 -10.88
C LYS A 214 6.33 -15.26 -11.21
N ALA A 215 6.16 -14.10 -10.60
CA ALA A 215 7.14 -13.01 -10.67
C ALA A 215 7.44 -12.48 -9.26
N TRP A 216 8.73 -12.35 -8.96
CA TRP A 216 9.21 -11.72 -7.73
C TRP A 216 9.65 -10.31 -8.04
N VAL A 217 9.32 -9.40 -7.14
CA VAL A 217 9.57 -7.96 -7.28
C VAL A 217 10.02 -7.42 -5.93
N GLN A 218 10.90 -6.43 -5.98
CA GLN A 218 11.34 -5.70 -4.81
C GLN A 218 11.34 -4.20 -5.09
N GLY A 219 11.35 -3.41 -4.02
CA GLY A 219 11.38 -1.97 -4.16
C GLY A 219 11.57 -1.21 -2.86
N THR A 220 11.85 0.08 -3.01
CA THR A 220 12.03 1.03 -1.92
C THR A 220 11.06 2.20 -2.08
N MET A 221 10.73 2.84 -0.96
CA MET A 221 9.91 4.05 -0.92
C MET A 221 10.64 5.15 -0.14
N ASP A 222 10.90 6.26 -0.82
CA ASP A 222 11.53 7.44 -0.26
C ASP A 222 10.50 8.54 -0.04
N CYS A 223 10.55 9.21 1.11
CA CYS A 223 9.84 10.45 1.37
C CYS A 223 10.76 11.63 1.05
N LEU A 224 10.32 12.56 0.19
CA LEU A 224 11.10 13.76 -0.12
C LEU A 224 10.93 14.79 1.01
N VAL A 225 11.96 14.95 1.84
CA VAL A 225 11.96 15.88 2.97
C VAL A 225 12.57 17.21 2.52
N GLY A 226 11.83 18.32 2.64
CA GLY A 226 12.32 19.66 2.26
C GLY A 226 11.86 20.17 0.89
N GLY A 227 10.83 19.57 0.29
CA GLY A 227 10.23 20.05 -0.96
C GLY A 227 10.96 19.56 -2.22
N ILE A 228 10.96 20.38 -3.28
CA ILE A 228 11.41 20.00 -4.64
C ILE A 228 12.89 19.58 -4.68
N THR A 229 13.71 20.18 -3.82
CA THR A 229 15.17 19.95 -3.74
C THR A 229 15.57 19.02 -2.60
N GLY A 230 14.59 18.49 -1.87
CA GLY A 230 14.82 17.65 -0.71
C GLY A 230 15.50 16.32 -1.06
N GLU A 231 16.41 15.87 -0.21
CA GLU A 231 16.91 14.50 -0.29
C GLU A 231 15.81 13.51 0.12
N GLY A 232 15.75 12.38 -0.59
CA GLY A 232 14.83 11.31 -0.28
C GLY A 232 15.27 10.54 0.97
N VAL A 233 14.37 10.40 1.93
CA VAL A 233 14.57 9.57 3.11
C VAL A 233 13.80 8.26 2.92
N MET A 234 14.51 7.14 2.84
CA MET A 234 13.86 5.83 2.74
C MET A 234 13.01 5.54 3.98
N VAL A 235 11.70 5.41 3.80
CA VAL A 235 10.73 5.15 4.86
C VAL A 235 10.34 3.68 4.93
N ALA A 236 10.40 2.96 3.81
CA ALA A 236 10.07 1.55 3.75
C ALA A 236 10.71 0.86 2.54
N GLU A 237 10.84 -0.45 2.62
CA GLU A 237 11.17 -1.31 1.48
C GLU A 237 10.31 -2.57 1.51
N ALA A 238 10.16 -3.22 0.36
CA ALA A 238 9.29 -4.35 0.24
C ALA A 238 9.79 -5.40 -0.76
N LYS A 239 9.36 -6.63 -0.54
CA LYS A 239 9.50 -7.76 -1.46
C LYS A 239 8.15 -8.43 -1.61
N ALA A 240 7.83 -8.89 -2.82
CA ALA A 240 6.58 -9.56 -3.10
C ALA A 240 6.71 -10.66 -4.13
N LEU A 241 5.74 -11.58 -4.08
CA LEU A 241 5.48 -12.59 -5.09
C LEU A 241 4.10 -12.32 -5.68
N PHE A 242 4.07 -12.19 -7.01
CA PHE A 242 2.86 -12.12 -7.79
C PHE A 242 2.69 -13.37 -8.64
N VAL A 243 1.43 -13.76 -8.86
CA VAL A 243 1.06 -14.92 -9.66
C VAL A 243 0.04 -14.51 -10.71
N GLU A 244 0.30 -14.87 -11.97
CA GLU A 244 -0.67 -14.72 -13.05
C GLU A 244 -1.87 -15.66 -12.83
N PRO A 245 -3.10 -15.14 -12.72
CA PRO A 245 -4.28 -15.97 -12.48
C PRO A 245 -4.60 -16.81 -13.71
N LYS A 246 -4.98 -18.08 -13.51
CA LYS A 246 -5.37 -18.99 -14.61
C LYS A 246 -6.62 -18.53 -15.37
N PHE A 247 -7.39 -17.63 -14.78
CA PHE A 247 -8.66 -17.12 -15.30
C PHE A 247 -8.54 -15.65 -15.76
N ALA A 248 -7.32 -15.17 -16.05
CA ALA A 248 -7.05 -13.78 -16.42
C ALA A 248 -7.95 -13.27 -17.57
N GLU A 249 -8.21 -14.10 -18.59
CA GLU A 249 -9.05 -13.76 -19.74
C GLU A 249 -10.52 -13.46 -19.38
N SER A 250 -11.00 -13.97 -18.24
CA SER A 250 -12.38 -13.74 -17.76
C SER A 250 -12.51 -12.49 -16.88
N MET A 251 -11.39 -11.83 -16.54
CA MET A 251 -11.40 -10.66 -15.69
C MET A 251 -11.65 -9.39 -16.49
N VAL A 252 -12.39 -8.45 -15.90
CA VAL A 252 -12.62 -7.13 -16.48
C VAL A 252 -11.30 -6.34 -16.45
N PRO A 253 -10.77 -5.88 -17.60
CA PRO A 253 -9.57 -5.06 -17.62
C PRO A 253 -9.81 -3.71 -16.93
N LEU A 254 -8.88 -3.28 -16.07
CA LEU A 254 -8.98 -1.99 -15.38
C LEU A 254 -8.72 -0.81 -16.31
N TYR A 255 -7.82 -0.98 -17.28
CA TYR A 255 -7.41 0.07 -18.20
C TYR A 255 -7.72 -0.35 -19.64
N LYS A 256 -8.13 0.61 -20.47
CA LYS A 256 -8.25 0.37 -21.91
C LYS A 256 -6.85 0.16 -22.49
N ALA A 257 -6.72 -0.86 -23.34
CA ALA A 257 -5.49 -1.13 -24.09
C ALA A 257 -5.16 0.02 -25.05
#